data_AF-A0A158B874-F1
#
_entry.id   AF-A0A158B874-F1
#
_cell.length_a   1.000
_cell.length_b   1.000
_cell.length_c   1.000
_cell.angle_alpha   90.00
_cell.angle_beta   90.00
_cell.angle_gamma   90.00
#
_symmetry.space_group_name_H-M   'P 1'
#
loop_
_entity.id
_entity.type
_entity.pdbx_description
1 polymer ?
#
loop_
_entity_poly.entity_id
_entity_poly.type
_entity_poly.pdbx_seq_one_letter_code
_entity_poly.pdbx_strand_id
1 'polypeptide(L)'
;MSEGFDDVFLYWEACAYSGKCEVVDDSQPLSVAHGCISADMRRVYASRGRCLLAAMLANLSALSRWYYPMEPRAKTSRTMTIYVGRAPYPNEPAGEFVAKMDIHYECRRASGAILMLGEDSGRESDYVDNVTCRETDGVWDIVLNLLRAMFFSSR
;
A
#
# COMPACT_ATOMS: atom_id res chain seq x y z
N MET A 1 18.71 -12.91 21.87
CA MET A 1 17.80 -13.77 21.09
C MET A 1 16.39 -13.27 21.32
N SER A 2 15.92 -12.39 20.45
CA SER A 2 14.55 -11.84 20.49
C SER A 2 13.68 -12.61 19.49
N GLU A 3 13.43 -13.88 19.78
CA GLU A 3 12.29 -14.59 19.20
C GLU A 3 11.08 -14.21 20.06
N GLY A 4 10.02 -13.63 19.51
CA GLY A 4 8.91 -13.23 20.39
C GLY A 4 7.57 -12.87 19.75
N PHE A 5 7.53 -11.99 18.75
CA PHE A 5 6.24 -11.51 18.20
C PHE A 5 6.25 -11.29 16.67
N ASP A 6 7.44 -11.13 16.09
CA ASP A 6 7.64 -10.89 14.65
C ASP A 6 7.25 -12.07 13.72
N ASP A 7 7.03 -13.26 14.29
CA ASP A 7 6.70 -14.47 13.54
C ASP A 7 5.20 -14.79 13.50
N VAL A 8 4.38 -14.10 14.30
CA VAL A 8 2.93 -14.34 14.32
C VAL A 8 2.20 -13.31 13.46
N PHE A 9 2.63 -12.05 13.52
CA PHE A 9 1.99 -10.96 12.80
C PHE A 9 2.98 -10.20 11.92
N LEU A 10 2.46 -9.74 10.78
CA LEU A 10 3.15 -8.89 9.83
C LEU A 10 2.57 -7.48 9.95
N TYR A 11 3.34 -6.58 10.54
CA TYR A 11 2.99 -5.17 10.63
C TYR A 11 3.50 -4.42 9.39
N TRP A 12 2.67 -3.53 8.87
CA TRP A 12 3.01 -2.68 7.74
C TRP A 12 2.60 -1.24 8.01
N GLU A 13 3.35 -0.34 7.41
CA GLU A 13 3.05 1.08 7.32
C GLU A 13 3.12 1.50 5.85
N ALA A 14 2.21 2.37 5.46
CA ALA A 14 2.16 2.97 4.15
C ALA A 14 2.05 4.50 4.28
N CYS A 15 2.90 5.22 3.55
CA CYS A 15 2.94 6.68 3.53
C CYS A 15 2.57 7.17 2.13
N ALA A 16 1.60 8.09 2.06
CA ALA A 16 1.15 8.71 0.82
C ALA A 16 1.73 10.11 0.66
N TYR A 17 2.27 10.41 -0.51
CA TYR A 17 2.87 11.69 -0.86
C TYR A 17 2.21 12.28 -2.10
N SER A 18 2.18 13.61 -2.20
CA SER A 18 1.72 14.30 -3.40
C SER A 18 2.82 14.35 -4.46
N GLY A 19 2.48 14.09 -5.71
CA GLY A 19 3.43 14.11 -6.84
C GLY A 19 4.17 12.79 -7.02
N LYS A 20 5.20 12.83 -7.87
CA LYS A 20 6.14 11.72 -8.07
C LYS A 20 7.34 11.92 -7.14
N CYS A 21 7.58 10.98 -6.25
CA CYS A 21 8.75 10.96 -5.38
C CYS A 21 9.63 9.79 -5.80
N GLU A 22 10.92 10.02 -6.06
CA GLU A 22 11.87 8.92 -6.31
C GLU A 22 12.50 8.40 -5.03
N VAL A 23 12.55 9.23 -3.99
CA VAL A 23 13.07 8.92 -2.66
C VAL A 23 12.07 9.48 -1.64
N VAL A 24 12.00 8.85 -0.47
CA VAL A 24 11.32 9.42 0.70
C VAL A 24 12.21 10.54 1.24
N ASP A 25 11.77 11.78 1.10
CA ASP A 25 12.43 12.95 1.68
C ASP A 25 11.75 13.35 3.00
N ASP A 26 12.22 14.46 3.61
CA ASP A 26 11.64 15.00 4.84
C ASP A 26 10.26 15.66 4.66
N SER A 27 9.61 15.51 3.48
CA SER A 27 8.27 16.06 3.27
C SER A 27 7.24 15.32 4.13
N GLN A 28 6.29 16.07 4.68
CA GLN A 28 5.21 15.49 5.46
C GLN A 28 4.28 14.70 4.51
N PRO A 29 4.01 13.41 4.78
CA PRO A 29 3.07 12.64 3.99
C PRO A 29 1.67 13.26 4.04
N LEU A 30 0.95 13.19 2.92
CA LEU A 30 -0.49 13.52 2.82
C LEU A 30 -1.32 12.69 3.79
N SER A 31 -0.91 11.43 3.97
CA SER A 31 -1.61 10.46 4.78
C SER A 31 -0.69 9.29 5.14
N VAL A 32 -0.96 8.66 6.28
CA VAL A 32 -0.27 7.46 6.74
C VAL A 32 -1.32 6.42 7.13
N ALA A 33 -1.15 5.18 6.66
CA ALA A 33 -1.95 4.03 7.07
C ALA A 33 -1.04 2.95 7.64
N HIS A 34 -1.57 2.20 8.60
CA HIS A 34 -0.88 1.06 9.18
C HIS A 34 -1.87 -0.10 9.36
N GLY A 35 -1.33 -1.30 9.45
CA GLY A 35 -2.13 -2.48 9.70
C GLY A 35 -1.30 -3.68 10.11
N CYS A 36 -2.00 -4.76 10.39
CA CYS A 36 -1.38 -6.05 10.67
C CYS A 36 -2.21 -7.20 10.12
N ILE A 37 -1.53 -8.28 9.77
CA ILE A 37 -2.15 -9.55 9.37
C ILE A 37 -1.33 -10.73 9.89
N SER A 38 -1.85 -11.95 9.83
CA SER A 38 -1.07 -13.15 10.13
C SER A 38 0.16 -13.25 9.22
N ALA A 39 1.31 -13.55 9.83
CA ALA A 39 2.56 -13.81 9.12
C ALA A 39 2.49 -15.03 8.18
N ASP A 40 1.46 -15.89 8.31
CA ASP A 40 1.21 -17.01 7.39
C ASP A 40 1.06 -16.55 5.93
N MET A 41 0.70 -15.29 5.68
CA MET A 41 0.66 -14.72 4.32
C MET A 41 1.99 -14.84 3.57
N ARG A 42 3.13 -14.88 4.29
CA ARG A 42 4.46 -15.10 3.70
C ARG A 42 4.58 -16.45 2.98
N ARG A 43 3.74 -17.43 3.32
CA ARG A 43 3.68 -18.73 2.63
C ARG A 43 2.96 -18.65 1.29
N VAL A 44 2.11 -17.64 1.08
CA VAL A 44 1.33 -17.45 -0.14
C VAL A 44 2.08 -16.55 -1.13
N TYR A 45 2.73 -15.51 -0.62
CA TYR A 45 3.49 -14.55 -1.43
C TYR A 45 4.95 -14.54 -1.00
N ALA A 46 5.83 -15.07 -1.86
CA ALA A 46 7.27 -15.15 -1.60
C ALA A 46 7.96 -13.77 -1.63
N SER A 47 7.47 -12.86 -2.47
CA SER A 47 7.91 -11.45 -2.50
C SER A 47 7.46 -10.74 -1.22
N ARG A 48 8.40 -10.03 -0.57
CA ARG A 48 8.12 -9.21 0.62
C ARG A 48 7.15 -8.09 0.27
N GLY A 49 7.40 -7.42 -0.86
CA GLY A 49 6.56 -6.35 -1.36
C GLY A 49 5.14 -6.83 -1.64
N ARG A 50 4.98 -7.92 -2.41
CA ARG A 50 3.64 -8.50 -2.66
C ARG A 50 2.95 -8.96 -1.38
N CYS A 51 3.68 -9.55 -0.45
CA CYS A 51 3.12 -9.97 0.83
C CYS A 51 2.55 -8.77 1.62
N LEU A 52 3.26 -7.64 1.68
CA LEU A 52 2.76 -6.43 2.36
C LEU A 52 1.59 -5.78 1.60
N LEU A 53 1.63 -5.73 0.27
CA LEU A 53 0.52 -5.21 -0.53
C LEU A 53 -0.75 -6.08 -0.37
N ALA A 54 -0.59 -7.41 -0.28
CA ALA A 54 -1.70 -8.32 0.00
C ALA A 54 -2.26 -8.13 1.43
N ALA A 55 -1.38 -7.92 2.42
CA ALA A 55 -1.77 -7.60 3.79
C ALA A 55 -2.59 -6.30 3.84
N MET A 56 -2.09 -5.26 3.17
CA MET A 56 -2.75 -3.97 3.02
C MET A 56 -4.12 -4.11 2.35
N LEU A 57 -4.22 -4.88 1.25
CA LEU A 57 -5.50 -5.18 0.59
C LEU A 57 -6.51 -5.79 1.57
N ALA A 58 -6.09 -6.76 2.38
CA ALA A 58 -6.96 -7.43 3.35
C ALA A 58 -7.45 -6.46 4.44
N ASN A 59 -6.54 -5.67 5.02
CA ASN A 59 -6.90 -4.70 6.06
C ASN A 59 -7.81 -3.58 5.51
N LEU A 60 -7.46 -2.95 4.38
CA LEU A 60 -8.28 -1.92 3.74
C LEU A 60 -9.64 -2.47 3.30
N SER A 61 -9.69 -3.70 2.79
CA SER A 61 -10.96 -4.36 2.46
C SER A 61 -11.85 -4.54 3.69
N ALA A 62 -11.29 -4.95 4.83
CA ALA A 62 -12.03 -5.08 6.07
C ALA A 62 -12.58 -3.73 6.56
N LEU A 63 -11.76 -2.67 6.50
CA LEU A 63 -12.17 -1.31 6.87
C LEU A 63 -13.30 -0.78 5.97
N SER A 64 -13.19 -0.99 4.65
CA SER A 64 -14.19 -0.51 3.68
C SER A 64 -15.60 -1.09 3.89
N ARG A 65 -15.72 -2.29 4.50
CA ARG A 65 -17.01 -2.93 4.77
C ARG A 65 -17.84 -2.22 5.82
N TRP A 66 -17.21 -1.45 6.70
CA TRP A 66 -17.90 -0.72 7.76
C TRP A 66 -18.46 0.63 7.27
N TYR A 67 -18.44 0.90 5.95
CA TYR A 67 -18.94 2.13 5.30
C TYR A 67 -18.35 3.42 5.87
N TYR A 68 -17.22 3.33 6.57
CA TYR A 68 -16.48 4.49 7.02
C TYR A 68 -15.52 4.89 5.90
N PRO A 69 -15.51 6.17 5.45
CA PRO A 69 -14.46 6.64 4.58
C PRO A 69 -13.12 6.30 5.23
N MET A 70 -12.26 5.56 4.54
CA MET A 70 -10.99 5.11 5.14
C MET A 70 -10.17 6.31 5.60
N GLU A 71 -10.32 7.45 4.92
CA GLU A 71 -10.04 8.76 5.48
C GLU A 71 -10.96 9.85 4.91
N PRO A 72 -11.70 10.60 5.73
CA PRO A 72 -12.42 11.77 5.27
C PRO A 72 -11.53 13.01 5.00
N ARG A 73 -10.23 12.97 5.36
CA ARG A 73 -9.41 14.19 5.53
C ARG A 73 -8.30 14.41 4.51
N ALA A 74 -7.70 13.35 3.95
CA ALA A 74 -6.63 13.50 2.97
C ALA A 74 -7.22 13.72 1.57
N LYS A 75 -7.13 14.95 1.05
CA LYS A 75 -7.51 15.24 -0.34
C LYS A 75 -6.56 14.51 -1.29
N THR A 76 -7.14 13.82 -2.27
CA THR A 76 -6.39 13.16 -3.34
C THR A 76 -5.73 14.19 -4.24
N SER A 77 -4.47 13.96 -4.60
CA SER A 77 -3.77 14.72 -5.66
C SER A 77 -3.88 13.99 -7.00
N ARG A 78 -3.75 14.72 -8.12
CA ARG A 78 -3.75 14.13 -9.47
C ARG A 78 -2.62 13.11 -9.67
N THR A 79 -1.50 13.33 -9.00
CA THR A 79 -0.38 12.38 -8.95
C THR A 79 -0.02 12.16 -7.50
N MET A 80 0.18 10.90 -7.11
CA MET A 80 0.55 10.51 -5.76
C MET A 80 1.59 9.41 -5.80
N THR A 81 2.42 9.34 -4.76
CA THR A 81 3.37 8.24 -4.56
C THR A 81 3.08 7.60 -3.22
N ILE A 82 2.92 6.28 -3.19
CA ILE A 82 2.76 5.51 -1.95
C ILE A 82 4.01 4.68 -1.73
N TYR A 83 4.58 4.76 -0.54
CA TYR A 83 5.63 3.85 -0.08
C TYR A 83 5.05 2.91 0.97
N VAL A 84 5.37 1.62 0.86
CA VAL A 84 4.88 0.57 1.78
C VAL A 84 6.07 -0.17 2.36
N GLY A 85 6.12 -0.26 3.68
CA GLY A 85 7.26 -0.78 4.42
C GLY A 85 6.82 -1.66 5.57
N ARG A 86 7.78 -2.46 6.06
CA ARG A 86 7.56 -3.26 7.26
C ARG A 86 7.77 -2.38 8.48
N ALA A 87 6.77 -2.33 9.35
CA ALA A 87 6.91 -1.76 10.68
C ALA A 87 7.40 -2.86 11.64
N PRO A 88 8.40 -2.61 12.51
CA PRO A 88 8.87 -3.59 13.47
C PRO A 88 7.84 -3.84 14.59
N TYR A 89 7.07 -2.81 14.97
CA TYR A 89 6.07 -2.87 16.03
C TYR A 89 4.83 -2.04 15.68
N PRO A 90 3.68 -2.27 16.34
CA PRO A 90 2.55 -1.35 16.27
C PRO A 90 3.00 0.06 16.69
N ASN A 91 2.79 1.04 15.82
CA ASN A 91 3.12 2.47 16.00
C ASN A 91 4.60 2.85 15.88
N GLU A 92 5.47 1.96 15.42
CA GLU A 92 6.82 2.33 14.98
C GLU A 92 6.84 2.54 13.46
N PRO A 93 7.55 3.58 12.97
CA PRO A 93 7.65 3.85 11.55
C PRO A 93 8.35 2.70 10.82
N ALA A 94 8.05 2.55 9.54
CA ALA A 94 8.76 1.58 8.71
C ALA A 94 10.26 1.90 8.65
N GLY A 95 11.10 0.90 8.93
CA GLY A 95 12.56 1.02 8.83
C GLY A 95 13.08 0.91 7.39
N GLU A 96 12.37 0.15 6.54
CA GLU A 96 12.68 -0.01 5.12
C GLU A 96 11.38 -0.18 4.32
N PHE A 97 11.25 0.59 3.23
CA PHE A 97 10.15 0.43 2.28
C PHE A 97 10.46 -0.69 1.29
N VAL A 98 9.51 -1.61 1.13
CA VAL A 98 9.62 -2.81 0.29
C VAL A 98 8.76 -2.73 -0.97
N ALA A 99 7.89 -1.73 -1.08
CA ALA A 99 7.15 -1.45 -2.30
C ALA A 99 6.91 0.05 -2.47
N LYS A 100 6.81 0.46 -3.73
CA LYS A 100 6.44 1.82 -4.16
C LYS A 100 5.29 1.73 -5.17
N MET A 101 4.31 2.62 -5.06
CA MET A 101 3.22 2.76 -6.03
C MET A 101 3.12 4.21 -6.51
N ASP A 102 3.37 4.44 -7.79
CA ASP A 102 3.14 5.73 -8.45
C ASP A 102 1.73 5.73 -9.04
N ILE A 103 0.87 6.61 -8.52
CA ILE A 103 -0.55 6.68 -8.87
C ILE A 103 -0.82 7.94 -9.69
N HIS A 104 -1.57 7.77 -10.78
CA HIS A 104 -2.20 8.86 -11.51
C HIS A 104 -3.71 8.78 -11.34
N TYR A 105 -4.34 9.88 -10.94
CA TYR A 105 -5.77 9.98 -10.70
C TYR A 105 -6.36 11.18 -11.44
N GLU A 106 -7.25 10.92 -12.40
CA GLU A 106 -7.91 11.95 -13.19
C GLU A 106 -9.31 11.49 -13.63
N CYS A 107 -10.28 12.40 -13.66
CA CYS A 107 -11.63 12.13 -14.15
C CYS A 107 -12.29 10.87 -13.55
N ARG A 108 -12.13 10.66 -12.23
CA ARG A 108 -12.64 9.49 -11.49
C ARG A 108 -12.04 8.15 -11.96
N ARG A 109 -10.85 8.17 -12.56
CA ARG A 109 -10.08 6.99 -12.95
C ARG A 109 -8.69 7.06 -12.34
N ALA A 110 -8.21 5.90 -11.89
CA ALA A 110 -6.86 5.74 -11.36
C ALA A 110 -6.08 4.69 -12.15
N SER A 111 -4.78 4.95 -12.32
CA SER A 111 -3.80 3.97 -12.77
C SER A 111 -2.59 4.00 -11.83
N GLY A 112 -1.88 2.88 -11.75
CA GLY A 112 -0.80 2.68 -10.79
C GLY A 112 0.34 1.86 -11.38
N ALA A 113 1.56 2.38 -11.29
CA ALA A 113 2.78 1.60 -11.48
C ALA A 113 3.32 1.18 -10.12
N ILE A 114 3.48 -0.13 -9.92
CA ILE A 114 3.88 -0.74 -8.66
C ILE A 114 5.26 -1.33 -8.83
N LEU A 115 6.18 -0.99 -7.94
CA LEU A 115 7.55 -1.46 -7.94
C LEU A 115 7.85 -2.15 -6.60
N MET A 116 8.34 -3.38 -6.65
CA MET A 116 8.87 -4.07 -5.49
C MET A 116 10.32 -3.62 -5.26
N LEU A 117 10.63 -3.20 -4.04
CA LEU A 117 11.93 -2.66 -3.65
C LEU A 117 12.74 -3.73 -2.89
N GLY A 118 14.06 -3.71 -3.05
CA GLY A 118 14.98 -4.52 -2.24
C GLY A 118 14.94 -6.03 -2.52
N GLU A 119 14.38 -6.48 -3.63
CA GLU A 119 14.39 -7.90 -4.02
C GLU A 119 15.54 -8.20 -4.99
N ASP A 120 16.47 -9.06 -4.56
CA ASP A 120 17.71 -9.42 -5.27
C ASP A 120 17.50 -10.11 -6.63
N SER A 121 16.26 -10.50 -6.96
CA SER A 121 15.95 -11.34 -8.12
C SER A 121 15.42 -10.60 -9.35
N GLY A 122 15.42 -9.26 -9.33
CA GLY A 122 14.97 -8.41 -10.43
C GLY A 122 13.92 -7.42 -9.95
N ARG A 123 13.84 -6.25 -10.61
CA ARG A 123 12.78 -5.27 -10.35
C ARG A 123 11.45 -5.86 -10.80
N GLU A 124 10.75 -6.52 -9.90
CA GLU A 124 9.36 -6.91 -10.13
C GLU A 124 8.51 -5.64 -10.15
N SER A 125 7.87 -5.37 -11.30
CA SER A 125 6.93 -4.27 -11.44
C SER A 125 5.63 -4.73 -12.05
N ASP A 126 4.54 -4.29 -11.45
CA ASP A 126 3.18 -4.51 -11.92
C ASP A 126 2.58 -3.17 -12.36
N TYR A 127 1.69 -3.22 -13.35
CA TYR A 127 0.96 -2.04 -13.80
C TYR A 127 -0.53 -2.33 -13.78
N VAL A 128 -1.29 -1.40 -13.21
CA VAL A 128 -2.75 -1.45 -13.13
C VAL A 128 -3.29 -0.22 -13.83
N ASP A 129 -4.17 -0.42 -14.81
CA ASP A 129 -4.78 0.66 -15.57
C ASP A 129 -6.30 0.74 -15.36
N ASN A 130 -6.84 1.94 -15.57
CA ASN A 130 -8.27 2.22 -15.71
C ASN A 130 -9.17 1.70 -14.58
N VAL A 131 -8.74 1.87 -13.33
CA VAL A 131 -9.58 1.57 -12.17
C VAL A 131 -10.58 2.71 -11.95
N THR A 132 -11.86 2.38 -11.84
CA THR A 132 -12.92 3.37 -11.60
C THR A 132 -12.99 3.74 -10.13
N CYS A 133 -13.04 5.04 -9.85
CA CYS A 133 -13.15 5.61 -8.50
C CYS A 133 -14.45 6.42 -8.38
N ARG A 134 -14.88 6.69 -7.15
CA ARG A 134 -15.96 7.64 -6.85
C ARG A 134 -15.35 9.03 -6.63
N GLU A 135 -16.19 10.06 -6.77
CA GLU A 135 -15.78 11.44 -6.50
C GLU A 135 -15.41 11.67 -5.02
N THR A 136 -15.96 10.84 -4.13
CA THR A 136 -15.71 10.88 -2.70
C THR A 136 -14.57 9.97 -2.25
N ASP A 137 -13.92 9.25 -3.17
CA ASP A 137 -12.84 8.32 -2.80
C ASP A 137 -11.63 9.12 -2.29
N GLY A 138 -11.15 8.76 -1.10
CA GLY A 138 -9.89 9.25 -0.56
C GLY A 138 -8.68 8.49 -1.12
N VAL A 139 -7.50 8.85 -0.64
CA VAL A 139 -6.23 8.21 -1.05
C VAL A 139 -6.29 6.69 -0.89
N TRP A 140 -6.70 6.20 0.28
CA TRP A 140 -6.73 4.77 0.57
C TRP A 140 -7.86 4.02 -0.14
N ASP A 141 -8.95 4.69 -0.53
CA ASP A 141 -10.00 4.11 -1.36
C ASP A 141 -9.47 3.86 -2.79
N ILE A 142 -8.73 4.81 -3.35
CA ILE A 142 -8.03 4.66 -4.64
C ILE A 142 -7.01 3.52 -4.57
N VAL A 143 -6.17 3.49 -3.52
CA VAL A 143 -5.18 2.43 -3.33
C VAL A 143 -5.87 1.06 -3.20
N LEU A 144 -6.95 0.95 -2.43
CA LEU A 144 -7.72 -0.28 -2.31
C LEU A 144 -8.24 -0.75 -3.67
N ASN A 145 -8.76 0.14 -4.50
CA ASN A 145 -9.28 -0.24 -5.81
C ASN A 145 -8.15 -0.70 -6.76
N LEU A 146 -6.98 -0.05 -6.72
CA LEU A 146 -5.78 -0.48 -7.46
C LEU A 146 -5.28 -1.85 -6.99
N LEU A 147 -5.20 -2.07 -5.67
CA LEU A 147 -4.80 -3.37 -5.10
C LEU A 147 -5.79 -4.48 -5.47
N ARG A 148 -7.09 -4.20 -5.44
CA ARG A 148 -8.11 -5.15 -5.91
C ARG A 148 -7.87 -5.52 -7.36
N ALA A 149 -7.63 -4.54 -8.23
CA ALA A 149 -7.36 -4.81 -9.63
C ALA A 149 -6.07 -5.62 -9.82
N MET A 150 -5.00 -5.29 -9.10
CA MET A 150 -3.73 -6.03 -9.13
C MET A 150 -3.92 -7.51 -8.77
N PHE A 151 -4.55 -7.80 -7.62
CA PHE A 151 -4.66 -9.16 -7.09
C PHE A 151 -5.83 -9.98 -7.68
N PHE A 152 -6.85 -9.33 -8.26
CA PHE A 152 -7.98 -10.03 -8.89
C PHE A 152 -7.90 -10.13 -10.42
N SER A 153 -7.10 -9.30 -11.10
CA SER A 153 -6.84 -9.47 -12.54
C SER A 153 -5.82 -10.57 -12.83
N SER A 154 -5.17 -11.10 -11.79
CA SER A 154 -4.17 -12.17 -11.87
C SER A 154 -4.77 -13.58 -11.77
N ARG A 155 -6.09 -13.73 -12.03
CA ARG A 155 -6.80 -15.01 -12.04
C ARG A 155 -7.43 -15.30 -13.39
#